data_AF-A0A0G0WG42-F1
#
_entry.id   AF-A0A0G0WG42-F1
#
_cell.length_a   1.000
_cell.length_b   1.000
_cell.length_c   1.000
_cell.angle_alpha   90.00
_cell.angle_beta   90.00
_cell.angle_gamma   90.00
#
_symmetry.space_group_name_H-M   'P 1'
#
loop_
_entity.id
_entity.type
_entity.pdbx_description
1 polymer ?
#
loop_
_entity_poly.entity_id
_entity_poly.type
_entity_poly.pdbx_seq_one_letter_code
_entity_poly.pdbx_strand_id
1 'polypeptide(L)'
;MSNTQATQVKITLPDELYLHLRSRAERFGLNLAAYIRNLIINDVKGVDIPVFKMSEEREKIALKALKDYKSGKTKVVDNLDNYLANL
;
A
#
# COMPACT_ATOMS: atom_id res chain seq x y z
N MET A 1 17.61 6.27 -4.24
CA MET A 1 17.19 7.45 -3.44
C MET A 1 15.67 7.50 -3.47
N SER A 2 15.00 7.40 -2.33
CA SER A 2 13.54 7.45 -2.24
C SER A 2 13.04 8.82 -2.67
N ASN A 3 12.31 8.89 -3.78
CA ASN A 3 11.77 10.14 -4.31
C ASN A 3 10.52 10.52 -3.49
N THR A 4 10.69 11.28 -2.41
CA THR A 4 9.56 11.77 -1.61
C THR A 4 8.91 12.96 -2.31
N GLN A 5 7.71 12.78 -2.84
CA GLN A 5 6.91 13.89 -3.36
C GLN A 5 6.24 14.63 -2.19
N ALA A 6 6.38 15.95 -2.16
CA ALA A 6 5.75 16.82 -1.18
C ALA A 6 4.74 17.75 -1.86
N THR A 7 3.50 17.75 -1.38
CA THR A 7 2.42 18.61 -1.89
C THR A 7 1.88 19.48 -0.76
N GLN A 8 1.76 20.79 -1.01
CA GLN A 8 1.17 21.73 -0.06
C GLN A 8 -0.35 21.73 -0.21
N VAL A 9 -1.08 21.65 0.91
CA VAL A 9 -2.55 21.67 0.94
C VAL A 9 -3.01 22.93 1.67
N LYS A 10 -3.86 23.74 1.02
CA LYS A 10 -4.53 24.89 1.62
C LYS A 10 -6.03 24.59 1.69
N ILE A 11 -6.61 24.67 2.89
CA ILE A 11 -8.01 24.35 3.15
C ILE A 11 -8.65 25.56 3.82
N THR A 12 -9.80 25.99 3.31
CA THR A 12 -10.65 26.99 3.94
C THR A 12 -11.80 26.27 4.62
N LEU A 13 -12.02 26.57 5.90
CA LEU A 13 -13.06 25.95 6.72
C LEU A 13 -13.90 27.05 7.38
N PRO A 14 -15.20 26.81 7.61
CA PRO A 14 -16.00 27.64 8.51
C PRO A 14 -15.41 27.64 9.92
N ASP A 15 -15.55 28.74 10.65
CA ASP A 15 -14.92 28.94 11.96
C ASP A 15 -15.31 27.87 12.99
N GLU A 16 -16.59 27.47 13.03
CA GLU A 16 -17.07 26.42 13.92
C GLU A 16 -16.36 25.08 13.66
N LEU A 17 -16.23 24.71 12.38
CA LEU A 17 -15.58 23.47 11.98
C LEU A 17 -14.08 23.51 12.31
N TYR A 18 -13.44 24.66 12.11
CA TYR A 18 -12.05 24.89 12.50
C TYR A 18 -11.84 24.68 14.01
N LEU A 19 -12.71 25.26 14.85
CA LEU A 19 -12.64 25.11 16.31
C LEU A 19 -12.85 23.66 16.76
N HIS A 20 -13.81 22.96 16.14
CA HIS A 20 -14.04 21.54 16.42
C HIS A 20 -12.84 20.67 16.03
N LEU A 21 -12.22 20.91 14.87
CA LEU A 21 -11.02 20.18 14.45
C LEU A 21 -9.82 20.49 15.36
N ARG A 22 -9.63 21.76 15.73
CA ARG A 22 -8.57 22.19 16.62
C ARG A 22 -8.69 21.55 18.00
N SER A 23 -9.87 21.59 18.62
CA SER A 23 -10.10 20.96 19.92
C SER A 23 -9.88 19.45 19.89
N ARG A 24 -10.26 18.76 18.80
CA ARG A 24 -9.94 17.34 18.62
C ARG A 24 -8.44 17.09 18.48
N ALA A 25 -7.73 17.90 17.70
CA ALA A 25 -6.28 17.79 17.55
C ALA A 25 -5.56 17.98 18.90
N GLU A 26 -5.97 18.99 19.68
CA GLU A 26 -5.44 19.28 21.01
C GLU A 26 -5.65 18.13 22.01
N ARG A 27 -6.79 17.42 21.95
CA ARG A 27 -7.03 16.21 22.77
C ARG A 27 -6.00 15.11 22.55
N PHE A 28 -5.39 15.05 21.36
CA PHE A 28 -4.32 14.11 21.04
C PHE A 28 -2.91 14.72 21.16
N GLY A 29 -2.80 15.97 21.66
CA GLY A 29 -1.53 16.69 21.72
C GLY A 29 -0.95 17.04 20.35
N LEU A 30 -1.79 17.06 19.30
CA LEU A 30 -1.37 17.29 17.92
C LEU A 30 -1.70 18.73 17.50
N ASN A 31 -0.84 19.29 16.66
CA ASN A 31 -1.23 20.47 15.88
C ASN A 31 -2.20 20.06 14.75
N LEU A 32 -2.92 21.05 14.21
CA LEU A 32 -3.96 20.80 13.21
C LEU A 32 -3.43 20.12 11.95
N ALA A 33 -2.23 20.48 11.49
CA ALA A 33 -1.62 19.89 10.30
C ALA A 33 -1.28 18.39 10.50
N ALA A 34 -0.74 18.03 11.66
CA ALA A 34 -0.44 16.65 12.03
C ALA A 34 -1.74 15.83 12.17
N TYR A 35 -2.78 16.42 12.75
CA TYR A 35 -4.09 15.78 12.86
C TYR A 35 -4.72 15.53 11.48
N ILE A 36 -4.69 16.51 10.57
CA ILE A 36 -5.17 16.35 9.18
C ILE A 36 -4.38 15.26 8.45
N ARG A 37 -3.05 15.24 8.59
CA ARG A 37 -2.21 14.18 8.02
C ARG A 37 -2.63 12.80 8.53
N ASN A 38 -2.89 12.66 9.82
CA ASN A 38 -3.36 11.41 10.40
C ASN A 38 -4.72 10.98 9.84
N LEU A 39 -5.66 11.92 9.65
CA LEU A 39 -6.95 11.62 9.02
C LEU A 39 -6.78 11.09 7.59
N ILE A 40 -5.95 11.74 6.78
CA ILE A 40 -5.66 11.30 5.39
C ILE A 40 -5.03 9.91 5.40
N ILE A 41 -4.06 9.66 6.28
CA ILE A 41 -3.42 8.34 6.40
C ILE A 41 -4.46 7.27 6.74
N ASN A 42 -5.36 7.54 7.69
CA ASN A 42 -6.37 6.56 8.10
C ASN A 42 -7.45 6.35 7.04
N ASP A 43 -7.76 7.35 6.23
CA ASP A 43 -8.63 7.23 5.06
C ASP A 43 -8.04 6.27 4.01
N VAL A 44 -6.76 6.43 3.69
CA VAL A 44 -6.09 5.56 2.69
C VAL A 44 -5.66 4.20 3.24
N LYS A 45 -5.55 4.03 4.56
CA LYS A 45 -5.15 2.75 5.19
C LYS A 45 -6.11 1.60 4.87
N GLY A 46 -7.37 1.89 4.53
CA GLY A 46 -8.37 0.90 4.13
C GLY A 46 -8.60 0.80 2.63
N VAL A 47 -7.89 1.59 1.82
CA VAL A 47 -7.93 1.45 0.36
C VAL A 47 -7.03 0.26 0.04
N ASP A 48 -7.64 -0.92 -0.10
CA ASP A 48 -6.98 -2.07 -0.69
C ASP A 48 -6.22 -1.59 -1.92
N ILE A 49 -4.91 -1.84 -1.95
CA ILE A 49 -4.09 -1.63 -3.15
C ILE A 49 -4.91 -2.25 -4.29
N PRO A 50 -5.19 -1.51 -5.39
CA PRO A 50 -6.11 -2.00 -6.41
C PRO A 50 -5.61 -3.36 -6.89
N VAL A 51 -6.31 -4.41 -6.49
CA VAL A 51 -6.05 -5.78 -6.94
C VAL A 51 -6.71 -5.91 -8.29
N PHE A 52 -5.89 -5.83 -9.33
CA PHE A 52 -6.36 -6.06 -10.69
C PHE A 52 -6.67 -7.54 -10.87
N LYS A 53 -7.85 -7.85 -11.41
CA LYS A 53 -8.18 -9.22 -11.80
C LYS A 53 -7.17 -9.67 -12.85
N MET A 54 -6.50 -10.78 -12.58
CA MET A 54 -5.57 -11.41 -13.51
C MET A 54 -6.33 -11.81 -14.80
N SER A 55 -5.69 -11.73 -15.98
CA SER A 55 -6.30 -12.25 -17.20
C SER A 55 -6.53 -13.76 -17.08
N GLU A 56 -7.55 -14.29 -17.76
CA GLU A 56 -7.85 -15.73 -17.68
C GLU A 56 -6.67 -16.62 -18.05
N GLU A 57 -5.86 -16.18 -19.03
CA GLU A 57 -4.65 -16.89 -19.44
C GLU A 57 -3.62 -16.95 -18.31
N ARG A 58 -3.35 -15.82 -17.66
CA ARG A 58 -2.39 -15.73 -16.57
C ARG A 58 -2.88 -16.49 -15.33
N GLU A 59 -4.18 -16.44 -15.05
CA GLU A 59 -4.79 -17.19 -13.95
C GLU A 59 -4.62 -18.70 -14.15
N LYS A 60 -4.86 -19.20 -15.36
CA LYS A 60 -4.62 -20.62 -15.71
C LYS A 60 -3.17 -21.03 -15.53
N ILE A 61 -2.22 -20.19 -15.96
CA ILE A 61 -0.78 -20.44 -15.80
C ILE A 61 -0.41 -20.49 -14.31
N ALA A 62 -0.87 -19.52 -13.53
CA ALA A 62 -0.60 -19.45 -12.10
C ALA A 62 -1.16 -20.66 -11.34
N LEU A 63 -2.41 -21.05 -11.64
CA LEU A 63 -3.04 -22.23 -11.04
C LEU A 63 -2.32 -23.53 -11.44
N LYS A 64 -1.86 -23.64 -12.69
CA LYS A 64 -1.05 -24.77 -13.14
C LYS A 64 0.28 -24.83 -12.41
N ALA A 65 0.99 -23.71 -12.29
CA ALA A 65 2.26 -23.63 -11.56
C ALA A 65 2.10 -24.05 -10.09
N LEU A 66 1.02 -23.60 -9.43
CA LEU A 66 0.70 -24.01 -8.06
C LEU A 66 0.46 -25.52 -7.94
N LYS A 67 -0.24 -26.11 -8.92
CA LYS A 67 -0.48 -27.56 -8.99
C LYS A 67 0.81 -28.34 -9.24
N ASP A 68 1.67 -27.85 -10.12
CA ASP A 68 2.96 -28.49 -10.43
C ASP A 68 3.93 -28.42 -9.23
N TYR A 69 3.92 -27.33 -8.46
CA TYR A 69 4.62 -27.22 -7.18
C TYR A 69 4.10 -28.24 -6.16
N LYS A 70 2.78 -28.29 -5.93
CA LYS A 70 2.15 -29.23 -4.99
C LYS A 70 2.36 -30.71 -5.38
N SER A 71 2.55 -31.00 -6.66
CA SER A 71 2.82 -32.35 -7.17
C SER A 71 4.31 -32.69 -7.26
N GLY A 72 5.20 -31.80 -6.79
CA GLY A 72 6.64 -32.06 -6.72
C GLY A 72 7.34 -32.04 -8.08
N LYS A 73 6.73 -31.46 -9.12
CA LYS A 73 7.34 -31.34 -10.45
C LYS A 73 8.32 -30.18 -10.57
N THR A 74 8.42 -29.37 -9.53
CA THR A 74 9.34 -28.23 -9.46
C THR A 74 10.73 -28.66 -9.03
N LYS A 75 11.75 -28.05 -9.63
CA LYS A 75 13.14 -28.23 -9.21
C LYS A 75 13.42 -27.33 -8.02
N VAL A 76 14.09 -27.87 -7.01
CA VAL A 76 14.65 -27.06 -5.92
C VAL A 76 15.88 -26.33 -6.48
N VAL A 77 16.01 -25.06 -6.15
CA VAL A 77 17.15 -24.23 -6.53
C VAL A 77 17.96 -23.95 -5.27
N ASP A 78 19.11 -24.60 -5.17
CA ASP A 78 19.96 -24.56 -3.97
C ASP A 78 20.97 -23.40 -4.02
N ASN A 79 21.27 -22.91 -5.23
CA ASN A 79 22.18 -21.80 -5.47
C ASN A 79 21.54 -20.82 -6.46
N LEU A 80 21.16 -19.65 -5.94
CA LEU A 80 20.48 -18.63 -6.72
C LEU A 80 21.38 -18.01 -7.80
N ASP A 81 22.66 -17.77 -7.49
CA ASP A 81 23.61 -17.14 -8.42
C ASP A 81 23.85 -18.03 -9.65
N ASN A 82 24.01 -19.33 -9.43
CA ASN A 82 24.18 -20.30 -10.51
C ASN A 82 22.90 -20.48 -11.34
N TYR A 83 21.73 -20.42 -10.70
CA TYR A 83 20.46 -20.50 -11.40
C TYR A 83 20.22 -19.28 -12.31
N LEU A 84 20.49 -18.08 -11.81
CA LEU A 84 20.35 -16.84 -12.58
C LEU A 84 21.38 -16.72 -13.71
N ALA A 85 22.59 -17.29 -13.54
CA ALA A 85 23.61 -17.33 -14.59
C ALA A 85 23.25 -18.25 -15.77
N ASN A 86 22.33 -19.20 -15.58
CA ASN A 86 21.92 -20.19 -16.59
C ASN A 86 20.44 -20.05 -16.99
N LEU A 87 19.85 -18.87 -16.75
CA LEU A 87 18.43 -18.59 -17.00
C LEU A 87 18.12 -18.28 -18.47
#